data_AF-A0A933DS55-F1
#
_entry.id   AF-A0A933DS55-F1
#
_cell.length_a   1.000
_cell.length_b   1.000
_cell.length_c   1.000
_cell.angle_alpha   90.00
_cell.angle_beta   90.00
_cell.angle_gamma   90.00
#
_symmetry.space_group_name_H-M   'P 1'
#
loop_
_entity.id
_entity.type
_entity.pdbx_description
1 polymer ?
#
loop_
_entity_poly.entity_id
_entity_poly.type
_entity_poly.pdbx_seq_one_letter_code
_entity_poly.pdbx_strand_id
1 'polypeptide(L)'
;MSRHIISVLVENEAGALSRISGLFSARGYNIESLTVAPTEDASMSRMTIVTTGSEDVVEQITKQLNKLIEVVKVVDLSEAEHIERELMLIKVRAGSKEREDMKRMADIFRGRIIDVSDNTYTIELTGDGRKLDAFIEALDQGAIIETVRSGTSGIGRGNRVLRV
;
A
#
# COMPACT_ATOMS: atom_id res chain seq x y z
N MET A 1 6.84 18.38 -4.73
CA MET A 1 6.92 17.35 -3.69
C MET A 1 6.93 16.00 -4.37
N SER A 2 7.77 15.08 -3.92
CA SER A 2 7.93 13.73 -4.49
C SER A 2 7.29 12.68 -3.58
N ARG A 3 6.89 11.55 -4.16
CA ARG A 3 6.36 10.38 -3.44
C ARG A 3 7.52 9.50 -3.00
N HIS A 4 7.58 9.15 -1.72
CA HIS A 4 8.62 8.33 -1.10
C HIS A 4 8.02 7.07 -0.48
N ILE A 5 8.75 5.95 -0.60
CA ILE A 5 8.35 4.65 -0.06
C ILE A 5 9.38 4.24 0.99
N ILE A 6 9.06 4.46 2.25
CA ILE A 6 9.94 4.18 3.37
C ILE A 6 9.65 2.77 3.88
N SER A 7 10.62 1.87 3.75
CA SER A 7 10.58 0.54 4.33
C SER A 7 11.26 0.57 5.70
N VAL A 8 10.53 0.13 6.72
CA VAL A 8 11.00 0.07 8.10
C VAL A 8 10.95 -1.38 8.57
N LEU A 9 12.07 -1.86 9.11
CA LEU A 9 12.14 -3.10 9.86
C LEU A 9 12.04 -2.76 11.34
N VAL A 10 11.07 -3.32 12.03
CA VAL A 10 10.71 -2.97 13.40
C VAL A 10 10.47 -4.23 14.23
N GLU A 11 10.82 -4.20 15.51
CA GLU A 11 10.46 -5.26 16.45
C GLU A 11 8.94 -5.42 16.53
N ASN A 12 8.48 -6.67 16.55
CA ASN A 12 7.06 -7.03 16.58
C ASN A 12 6.50 -6.96 18.00
N GLU A 13 6.60 -5.79 18.61
CA GLU A 13 6.12 -5.52 19.97
C GLU A 13 4.91 -4.58 19.98
N ALA A 14 4.10 -4.71 21.03
CA ALA A 14 2.96 -3.84 21.25
C ALA A 14 3.40 -2.37 21.33
N GLY A 15 2.72 -1.52 20.56
CA GLY A 15 2.95 -0.07 20.56
C GLY A 15 4.01 0.42 19.58
N ALA A 16 4.79 -0.45 18.92
CA ALA A 16 5.75 -0.04 17.89
C ALA A 16 5.05 0.74 16.75
N LEU A 17 3.93 0.21 16.24
CA LEU A 17 3.08 0.91 15.27
C LEU A 17 2.58 2.27 15.78
N SER A 18 2.14 2.33 17.04
CA SER A 18 1.61 3.57 17.63
C SER A 18 2.68 4.66 17.78
N ARG A 19 3.92 4.28 18.07
CA ARG A 19 5.04 5.22 18.16
C ARG A 19 5.42 5.77 16.80
N ILE A 20 5.48 4.90 15.79
CA ILE A 20 5.76 5.30 14.41
C ILE A 20 4.64 6.22 13.89
N SER A 21 3.37 5.82 13.99
CA SER A 21 2.26 6.67 13.53
C SER A 21 2.17 7.99 14.33
N GLY A 22 2.42 7.95 15.64
CA GLY A 22 2.49 9.14 16.50
C GLY A 22 3.59 10.11 16.09
N LEU A 23 4.74 9.61 15.64
CA LEU A 23 5.85 10.44 15.13
C LEU A 23 5.44 11.24 13.90
N PHE A 24 4.74 10.61 12.95
CA PHE A 24 4.22 11.29 11.77
C PHE A 24 3.17 12.34 12.15
N SER A 25 2.22 11.98 13.02
CA SER A 25 1.18 12.89 13.48
C SER A 25 1.74 14.11 14.23
N ALA A 26 2.69 13.92 15.13
CA ALA A 26 3.26 14.99 15.96
C ALA A 26 4.06 16.02 15.16
N ARG A 27 4.58 15.61 14.00
CA ARG A 27 5.37 16.47 13.11
C ARG A 27 4.57 16.99 11.91
N GLY A 28 3.32 16.58 11.76
CA GLY A 28 2.50 16.93 10.61
C GLY A 28 3.00 16.30 9.31
N TYR A 29 3.68 15.16 9.38
CA TYR A 29 4.08 14.41 8.19
C TYR A 29 2.88 13.65 7.63
N ASN A 30 2.66 13.75 6.32
CA ASN A 30 1.56 13.05 5.66
C ASN A 30 1.84 11.54 5.57
N ILE A 31 0.81 10.71 5.78
CA ILE A 31 0.85 9.27 5.45
C ILE A 31 -0.19 9.04 4.37
N GLU A 32 0.26 8.66 3.17
CA GLU A 32 -0.61 8.31 2.06
C GLU A 32 -1.10 6.86 2.20
N SER A 33 -0.20 5.95 2.55
CA SER A 33 -0.55 4.59 2.93
C SER A 33 0.47 4.01 3.91
N LEU A 34 0.02 3.04 4.70
CA LEU A 34 0.86 2.31 5.64
C LEU A 34 0.43 0.84 5.65
N THR A 35 1.39 -0.04 5.40
CA THR A 35 1.23 -1.49 5.59
C THR A 35 2.18 -1.97 6.66
N VAL A 36 1.76 -2.96 7.45
CA VAL A 36 2.63 -3.63 8.42
C VAL A 36 2.19 -5.09 8.55
N ALA A 37 3.16 -6.00 8.53
CA ALA A 37 2.95 -7.40 8.79
C ALA A 37 4.24 -8.05 9.34
N PRO A 38 4.14 -9.16 10.09
CA PRO A 38 5.29 -9.95 10.49
C PRO A 38 6.11 -10.42 9.27
N THR A 39 7.42 -10.57 9.47
CA THR A 39 8.34 -11.12 8.48
C THR A 39 8.45 -12.64 8.59
N GLU A 40 9.42 -13.25 7.91
CA GLU A 40 9.82 -14.64 8.11
C GLU A 40 10.30 -14.93 9.55
N ASP A 41 10.78 -13.90 10.25
CA ASP A 41 10.99 -13.91 11.69
C ASP A 41 9.77 -13.27 12.38
N ALA A 42 9.08 -14.04 13.22
CA ALA A 42 7.88 -13.59 13.93
C ALA A 42 8.16 -12.50 14.98
N SER A 43 9.40 -12.35 15.42
CA SER A 43 9.82 -11.27 16.32
C SER A 43 9.97 -9.93 15.59
N MET A 44 9.90 -9.93 14.26
CA MET A 44 10.15 -8.77 13.42
C MET A 44 8.97 -8.51 12.47
N SER A 45 8.63 -7.24 12.31
CA SER A 45 7.62 -6.76 11.36
C SER A 45 8.25 -5.86 10.31
N ARG A 46 7.75 -5.96 9.07
CA ARG A 46 8.10 -5.02 8.01
C ARG A 46 6.94 -4.06 7.82
N MET A 47 7.24 -2.77 7.93
CA MET A 47 6.32 -1.68 7.65
C MET A 47 6.73 -0.98 6.36
N THR A 48 5.77 -0.71 5.48
CA THR A 48 5.97 0.14 4.31
C THR A 48 5.10 1.39 4.47
N ILE A 49 5.73 2.56 4.45
CA ILE A 49 5.07 3.85 4.60
C ILE A 49 5.24 4.63 3.31
N VAL A 50 4.12 5.02 2.69
CA VAL A 50 4.13 5.94 1.55
C VAL A 50 3.82 7.34 2.05
N THR A 51 4.66 8.29 1.69
CA THR A 51 4.52 9.69 2.06
C THR A 51 4.88 10.60 0.89
N THR A 52 4.49 11.87 0.97
CA THR A 52 4.84 12.89 0.00
C THR A 52 5.52 14.04 0.72
N GLY A 53 6.68 14.50 0.23
CA GLY A 53 7.47 15.55 0.88
C GLY A 53 8.59 16.09 -0.02
N SER A 54 9.40 17.00 0.54
CA SER A 54 10.72 17.33 -0.02
C SER A 54 11.77 16.33 0.50
N GLU A 55 12.92 16.27 -0.16
CA GLU A 55 14.06 15.44 0.29
C GLU A 55 14.44 15.75 1.75
N ASP A 56 14.49 17.03 2.14
CA ASP A 56 14.78 17.43 3.52
C ASP A 56 13.77 16.85 4.54
N VAL A 57 12.48 16.82 4.18
CA VAL A 57 11.43 16.28 5.04
C VAL A 57 11.59 14.76 5.19
N VAL A 58 11.90 14.06 4.10
CA VAL A 58 12.08 12.60 4.10
C VAL A 58 13.35 12.20 4.84
N GLU A 59 14.42 12.96 4.67
CA GLU A 59 15.65 12.79 5.44
C GLU A 59 15.38 12.97 6.94
N GLN A 60 14.58 13.98 7.31
CA GLN A 60 14.15 14.18 8.69
C GLN A 60 13.30 13.00 9.20
N ILE A 61 12.30 12.54 8.44
CA ILE A 61 11.48 11.37 8.80
C ILE A 61 12.40 10.17 9.08
N THR A 62 13.33 9.87 8.17
CA THR A 62 14.29 8.78 8.30
C THR A 62 15.15 8.92 9.54
N LYS A 63 15.70 10.13 9.80
CA LYS A 63 16.49 10.42 11.01
C LYS A 63 15.70 10.26 12.29
N GLN A 64 14.40 10.60 12.29
CA GLN A 64 13.55 10.46 13.47
C GLN A 64 13.15 9.00 13.71
N LEU A 65 12.84 8.24 12.65
CA LEU A 65 12.55 6.81 12.75
C LEU A 65 13.73 6.01 13.31
N ASN A 66 14.96 6.30 12.87
CA ASN A 66 16.17 5.67 13.39
C ASN A 66 16.46 5.96 14.88
N LYS A 67 15.75 6.92 15.52
CA LYS A 67 15.88 7.18 16.96
C LYS A 67 14.92 6.36 17.81
N LEU A 68 13.93 5.70 17.19
CA LEU A 68 13.02 4.82 17.90
C LEU A 68 13.74 3.51 18.22
N ILE A 69 13.64 3.05 19.46
CA ILE A 69 14.37 1.89 19.96
C ILE A 69 13.98 0.62 19.19
N GLU A 70 12.71 0.51 18.82
CA GLU A 70 12.14 -0.67 18.16
C GLU A 70 12.50 -0.74 16.67
N VAL A 71 12.98 0.36 16.10
CA VAL A 71 13.31 0.45 14.68
C VAL A 71 14.72 -0.09 14.47
N VAL A 72 14.80 -1.28 13.86
CA VAL A 72 16.07 -1.93 13.55
C VAL A 72 16.69 -1.34 12.29
N LYS A 73 15.88 -1.03 11.28
CA LYS A 73 16.39 -0.48 10.01
C LYS A 73 15.36 0.35 9.27
N VAL A 74 15.82 1.43 8.64
CA VAL A 74 15.01 2.28 7.76
C VAL A 74 15.69 2.40 6.41
N VAL A 75 14.93 2.25 5.32
CA VAL A 75 15.41 2.44 3.95
C VAL A 75 14.36 3.17 3.14
N ASP A 76 14.74 4.22 2.43
CA ASP A 76 13.92 4.75 1.35
C ASP A 76 14.11 3.88 0.10
N LEU A 77 13.04 3.19 -0.28
CA LEU A 77 13.01 2.34 -1.48
C LEU A 77 12.99 3.18 -2.75
N SER A 78 12.49 4.43 -2.71
CA SER A 78 12.44 5.31 -3.87
C SER A 78 13.82 5.73 -4.39
N GLU A 79 14.87 5.64 -3.58
CA GLU A 79 16.25 6.00 -3.96
C GLU A 79 16.93 4.99 -4.89
N ALA A 80 16.34 3.81 -5.10
CA ALA A 80 16.84 2.88 -6.11
C ALA A 80 15.72 2.04 -6.72
N GLU A 81 16.09 1.14 -7.62
CA GLU A 81 15.12 0.24 -8.22
C GLU A 81 14.42 -0.65 -7.18
N HIS A 82 13.09 -0.64 -7.21
CA HIS A 82 12.24 -1.40 -6.31
C HIS A 82 11.03 -1.98 -7.08
N ILE A 83 10.29 -2.85 -6.39
CA ILE A 83 8.99 -3.35 -6.79
C ILE A 83 8.00 -2.90 -5.71
N GLU A 84 6.92 -2.26 -6.13
CA GLU A 84 5.79 -1.96 -5.28
C GLU A 84 4.54 -2.67 -5.78
N ARG A 85 3.74 -3.17 -4.84
CA ARG A 85 2.44 -3.79 -5.11
C ARG A 85 1.43 -3.43 -4.05
N GLU A 86 0.18 -3.39 -4.48
CA GLU A 86 -0.98 -3.13 -3.66
C GLU A 86 -2.11 -4.10 -4.08
N LEU A 87 -2.92 -4.50 -3.10
CA LEU A 87 -4.14 -5.26 -3.28
C LEU A 87 -5.35 -4.32 -3.12
N MET A 88 -6.31 -4.44 -4.02
CA MET A 88 -7.60 -3.77 -3.93
C MET A 88 -8.73 -4.78 -4.07
N LEU A 89 -9.71 -4.67 -3.19
CA LEU A 89 -11.03 -5.27 -3.35
C LEU A 89 -12.00 -4.14 -3.65
N ILE A 90 -12.75 -4.27 -4.74
CA ILE A 90 -13.72 -3.26 -5.14
C ILE A 90 -15.05 -3.92 -5.47
N LYS A 91 -16.09 -3.48 -4.77
CA LYS A 91 -17.46 -3.93 -4.97
C LYS A 91 -18.15 -2.95 -5.92
N VAL A 92 -18.70 -3.48 -7.00
CA VAL A 92 -19.37 -2.70 -8.04
C VAL A 92 -20.78 -3.23 -8.27
N ARG A 93 -21.67 -2.34 -8.70
CA ARG A 93 -22.98 -2.70 -9.23
C ARG A 93 -22.78 -3.42 -10.57
N ALA A 94 -23.38 -4.58 -10.69
CA ALA A 94 -23.33 -5.42 -11.87
C ALA A 94 -24.72 -6.06 -12.08
N GLY A 95 -25.65 -5.25 -12.60
CA GLY A 95 -26.95 -5.74 -13.05
C GLY A 95 -26.83 -6.49 -14.38
N SER A 96 -27.94 -7.05 -14.87
CA SER A 96 -27.93 -7.91 -16.06
C SER A 96 -27.31 -7.26 -17.30
N LYS A 97 -27.37 -5.92 -17.43
CA LYS A 97 -26.81 -5.20 -18.57
C LYS A 97 -25.32 -4.90 -18.39
N GLU A 98 -24.87 -4.63 -17.17
CA GLU A 98 -23.52 -4.18 -16.88
C GLU A 98 -22.56 -5.34 -16.58
N ARG A 99 -23.07 -6.54 -16.28
CA ARG A 99 -22.26 -7.72 -15.89
C ARG A 99 -21.17 -8.08 -16.89
N GLU A 100 -21.48 -8.04 -18.18
CA GLU A 100 -20.52 -8.41 -19.22
C GLU A 100 -19.40 -7.36 -19.34
N ASP A 101 -19.75 -6.08 -19.23
CA ASP A 101 -18.80 -4.96 -19.24
C ASP A 101 -17.90 -4.97 -18.00
N MET A 102 -18.47 -5.19 -16.82
CA MET A 102 -17.71 -5.30 -15.58
C MET A 102 -16.74 -6.49 -15.61
N LYS A 103 -17.18 -7.63 -16.18
CA LYS A 103 -16.31 -8.78 -16.38
C LYS A 103 -15.17 -8.47 -17.36
N ARG A 104 -15.46 -7.86 -18.51
CA ARG A 104 -14.44 -7.41 -19.46
C ARG A 104 -13.43 -6.47 -18.81
N MET A 105 -13.89 -5.50 -18.02
CA MET A 105 -13.01 -4.56 -17.33
C MET A 105 -12.09 -5.26 -16.34
N ALA A 106 -12.62 -6.21 -15.55
CA ALA A 106 -11.82 -7.05 -14.68
C ALA A 106 -10.75 -7.83 -15.48
N ASP A 107 -11.13 -8.47 -16.59
CA ASP A 107 -10.22 -9.27 -17.42
C ASP A 107 -9.10 -8.41 -18.03
N ILE A 108 -9.41 -7.21 -18.55
CA ILE A 108 -8.43 -6.25 -19.12
C ILE A 108 -7.37 -5.87 -18.10
N PHE A 109 -7.80 -5.54 -16.87
CA PHE A 109 -6.88 -5.19 -15.79
C PHE A 109 -6.28 -6.41 -15.08
N ARG A 110 -6.59 -7.62 -15.54
CA ARG A 110 -6.15 -8.90 -14.95
C ARG A 110 -6.58 -9.04 -13.49
N GLY A 111 -7.77 -8.56 -13.18
CA GLY A 111 -8.47 -8.78 -11.93
C GLY A 111 -9.23 -10.10 -11.92
N ARG A 112 -9.79 -10.42 -10.75
CA ARG A 112 -10.56 -11.64 -10.52
C ARG A 112 -11.86 -11.28 -9.84
N ILE A 113 -12.99 -11.69 -10.41
CA ILE A 113 -14.26 -11.62 -9.69
C ILE A 113 -14.24 -12.73 -8.63
N ILE A 114 -14.29 -12.35 -7.37
CA ILE A 114 -14.19 -13.28 -6.22
C ILE A 114 -15.53 -13.48 -5.52
N ASP A 115 -16.53 -12.63 -5.80
CA ASP A 115 -17.88 -12.76 -5.28
C ASP A 115 -18.91 -12.19 -6.28
N VAL A 116 -20.07 -12.84 -6.34
CA VAL A 116 -21.15 -12.54 -7.27
C VAL A 116 -22.49 -12.62 -6.55
N SER A 117 -23.27 -11.53 -6.62
CA SER A 117 -24.67 -11.50 -6.21
C SER A 117 -25.58 -11.20 -7.41
N ASP A 118 -26.88 -11.04 -7.20
CA ASP A 118 -27.84 -10.67 -8.25
C ASP A 118 -27.49 -9.32 -8.91
N ASN A 119 -26.98 -8.36 -8.14
CA ASN A 119 -26.76 -6.99 -8.61
C ASN A 119 -25.34 -6.47 -8.36
N THR A 120 -24.40 -7.30 -7.90
CA THR A 120 -23.04 -6.86 -7.57
C THR A 120 -21.97 -7.88 -7.96
N TYR A 121 -20.78 -7.37 -8.23
CA TYR A 121 -19.53 -8.13 -8.22
C TYR A 121 -18.58 -7.56 -7.19
N THR A 122 -17.79 -8.43 -6.55
CA THR A 122 -16.56 -8.01 -5.86
C THR A 122 -15.37 -8.47 -6.69
N ILE A 123 -14.54 -7.50 -7.08
CA ILE A 123 -13.38 -7.71 -7.94
C ILE A 123 -12.12 -7.53 -7.09
N GLU A 124 -11.26 -8.54 -7.09
CA GLU A 124 -9.89 -8.50 -6.58
C GLU A 124 -8.95 -8.01 -7.68
N LEU A 125 -8.12 -7.03 -7.36
CA LEU A 125 -7.10 -6.50 -8.25
C LEU A 125 -5.76 -6.33 -7.54
N THR A 126 -4.67 -6.66 -8.23
CA THR A 126 -3.31 -6.43 -7.75
C THR A 126 -2.50 -5.67 -8.80
N GLY A 127 -1.73 -4.68 -8.36
CA GLY A 127 -1.00 -3.76 -9.23
C GLY A 127 -0.03 -2.86 -8.48
N ASP A 128 0.67 -1.98 -9.18
CA ASP A 128 1.17 -0.76 -8.55
C ASP A 128 0.00 0.22 -8.35
N GLY A 129 0.20 1.28 -7.56
CA GLY A 129 -0.87 2.24 -7.26
C GLY A 129 -1.51 2.81 -8.52
N ARG A 130 -0.69 3.16 -9.51
CA ARG A 130 -1.14 3.68 -10.82
C ARG A 130 -2.09 2.74 -11.56
N LYS A 131 -1.80 1.44 -11.58
CA LYS A 131 -2.70 0.46 -12.22
C LYS A 131 -4.06 0.39 -11.50
N LEU A 132 -4.07 0.45 -10.17
CA LEU A 132 -5.31 0.40 -9.39
C LEU A 132 -6.12 1.67 -9.56
N ASP A 133 -5.47 2.84 -9.56
CA ASP A 133 -6.10 4.13 -9.81
C ASP A 133 -6.74 4.16 -11.20
N ALA A 134 -6.01 3.70 -12.23
CA ALA A 134 -6.54 3.60 -13.59
C ALA A 134 -7.74 2.64 -13.70
N PHE A 135 -7.83 1.59 -12.87
CA PHE A 135 -9.01 0.73 -12.84
C PHE A 135 -10.22 1.47 -12.26
N ILE A 136 -10.02 2.22 -11.18
CA ILE A 136 -11.08 3.03 -10.58
C ILE A 136 -11.57 4.10 -11.58
N GLU A 137 -10.64 4.77 -12.26
CA GLU A 137 -10.96 5.80 -13.26
C GLU A 137 -11.69 5.26 -14.50
N ALA A 138 -11.45 4.00 -14.87
CA ALA A 138 -12.11 3.35 -15.99
C ALA A 138 -13.55 2.92 -15.68
N LEU A 139 -13.95 2.90 -14.40
CA LEU A 139 -15.30 2.56 -13.97
C LEU A 139 -16.18 3.82 -13.89
N ASP A 140 -17.49 3.63 -14.09
CA ASP A 140 -18.46 4.66 -13.72
C ASP A 140 -18.47 4.81 -12.19
N GLN A 141 -18.24 6.02 -11.70
CA GLN A 141 -18.23 6.33 -10.27
C GLN A 141 -19.56 5.96 -9.59
N GLY A 142 -20.69 6.05 -10.30
CA GLY A 142 -22.00 5.65 -9.78
C GLY A 142 -22.18 4.14 -9.62
N ALA A 143 -21.32 3.33 -10.26
CA ALA A 143 -21.32 1.88 -10.15
C ALA A 143 -20.49 1.38 -8.97
N ILE A 144 -19.54 2.16 -8.46
CA ILE A 144 -18.69 1.77 -7.32
C ILE A 144 -19.52 1.82 -6.04
N ILE A 145 -19.59 0.71 -5.33
CA ILE A 145 -20.31 0.59 -4.05
C ILE A 145 -19.34 0.74 -2.88
N GLU A 146 -18.19 0.09 -2.95
CA GLU A 146 -17.22 0.03 -1.85
C GLU A 146 -15.83 -0.30 -2.41
N THR A 147 -14.79 0.31 -1.84
CA THR A 147 -13.40 0.06 -2.19
C THR A 147 -12.56 -0.14 -0.93
N VAL A 148 -11.79 -1.22 -0.89
CA VAL A 148 -10.83 -1.54 0.16
C VAL A 148 -9.45 -1.71 -0.48
N ARG A 149 -8.47 -1.01 0.06
CA ARG A 149 -7.09 -1.00 -0.43
C ARG A 149 -6.14 -1.38 0.68
N SER A 150 -5.15 -2.23 0.38
CA SER A 150 -4.15 -2.63 1.35
C SER A 150 -3.16 -1.50 1.68
N GLY A 151 -2.96 -0.55 0.77
CA GLY A 151 -1.77 0.28 0.76
C GLY A 151 -0.57 -0.46 0.16
N THR A 152 0.54 0.27 -0.03
CA THR A 152 1.70 -0.26 -0.75
C THR A 152 2.52 -1.22 0.10
N SER A 153 2.92 -2.34 -0.49
CA SER A 153 4.02 -3.20 -0.04
C SER A 153 5.19 -3.08 -1.02
N GLY A 154 6.40 -2.85 -0.50
CA GLY A 154 7.59 -2.60 -1.31
C GLY A 154 8.76 -3.54 -1.02
N ILE A 155 9.58 -3.81 -2.03
CA ILE A 155 10.85 -4.53 -1.87
C ILE A 155 11.90 -4.01 -2.88
N GLY A 156 13.16 -3.93 -2.47
CA GLY A 156 14.27 -3.59 -3.37
C GLY A 156 14.48 -4.64 -4.46
N ARG A 157 14.94 -4.23 -5.65
CA ARG A 157 15.28 -5.15 -6.74
C ARG A 157 16.67 -5.77 -6.56
N GLY A 158 16.83 -6.98 -7.10
CA GLY A 158 18.10 -7.68 -7.13
C GLY A 158 18.63 -7.99 -5.73
N ASN A 159 19.91 -7.67 -5.50
CA ASN A 159 20.61 -7.98 -4.25
C ASN A 159 20.35 -6.97 -3.12
N ARG A 160 19.51 -5.94 -3.34
CA ARG A 160 19.17 -4.95 -2.31
C ARG A 160 18.13 -5.54 -1.36
N VAL A 161 18.61 -6.13 -0.27
CA VAL A 161 17.76 -6.80 0.73
C VAL A 161 17.76 -6.01 2.04
N LEU A 162 16.57 -5.80 2.59
CA LEU A 162 16.39 -5.39 3.98
C LEU A 162 16.38 -6.65 4.85
N ARG A 163 17.58 -7.19 5.13
CA ARG A 163 17.71 -8.40 5.95
C ARG A 163 17.20 -8.14 7.36
N VAL A 164 16.43 -9.11 7.84
CA VAL A 164 16.15 -9.30 9.26
C VAL A 164 17.43 -9.72 9.96
#